data_AF-A0A7U4DPD2-F1
#
_entry.id   AF-A0A7U4DPD2-F1
#
_cell.length_a   1.000
_cell.length_b   1.000
_cell.length_c   1.000
_cell.angle_alpha   90.00
_cell.angle_beta   90.00
_cell.angle_gamma   90.00
#
_symmetry.space_group_name_H-M   'P 1'
#
loop_
_entity.id
_entity.type
_entity.pdbx_description
1 polymer ?
#
loop_
_entity_poly.entity_id
_entity_poly.type
_entity_poly.pdbx_seq_one_letter_code
_entity_poly.pdbx_strand_id
1 'polypeptide(L)'
;MRGVHGDCVAMNRGADRTPHTDHSNFVCLIGARRRSAPRLSDEIMKNDTIYKVWLAVLIIFLLSLTVWAIFYIEKPEHRITIFGIVGAIVTALTSVLSVNLNHNKVKEREIDLLIIKEKQKVFEHFYNAYFDIIKSTKKGNQQKIQSKVENELMEFKRGLMNWGSEEIIQSYLNFEENIGKPDQSTFEMLSNGNKFIKDLRKEMGFHDSKSLNILNIILTAEAREELKNN
;
A
#
# COMPACT_ATOMS: atom_id res chain seq x y z
N MET A 1 19.74 -43.27 -19.12
CA MET A 1 20.89 -42.58 -19.74
C MET A 1 21.09 -41.25 -19.02
N ARG A 2 22.28 -41.06 -18.43
CA ARG A 2 22.97 -39.82 -17.95
C ARG A 2 22.08 -38.74 -17.29
N GLY A 3 22.20 -38.46 -15.99
CA GLY A 3 23.38 -37.81 -15.33
C GLY A 3 23.40 -36.33 -15.73
N VAL A 4 23.35 -35.33 -14.85
CA VAL A 4 24.35 -34.90 -13.83
C VAL A 4 23.63 -33.97 -12.83
N HIS A 5 23.53 -34.25 -11.53
CA HIS A 5 24.45 -33.90 -10.44
C HIS A 5 24.82 -32.40 -10.29
N GLY A 6 24.69 -31.91 -9.06
CA GLY A 6 24.98 -30.55 -8.64
C GLY A 6 24.71 -30.42 -7.14
N ASP A 7 25.53 -31.13 -6.37
CA ASP A 7 25.48 -31.24 -4.91
C ASP A 7 25.68 -29.88 -4.21
N CYS A 8 24.89 -29.64 -3.17
CA CYS A 8 25.12 -28.58 -2.18
C CYS A 8 26.40 -28.89 -1.39
N VAL A 9 27.48 -28.18 -1.71
CA VAL A 9 28.69 -28.16 -0.89
C VAL A 9 28.44 -27.30 0.35
N ALA A 10 28.35 -27.96 1.51
CA ALA A 10 28.44 -27.32 2.81
C ALA A 10 29.92 -27.02 3.11
N MET A 11 30.29 -25.74 3.17
CA MET A 11 31.63 -25.32 3.55
C MET A 11 31.61 -24.78 4.99
N ASN A 12 32.45 -25.40 5.82
CA ASN A 12 32.59 -25.25 7.26
C ASN A 12 33.50 -24.06 7.61
N ARG A 13 33.40 -23.61 8.87
CA ARG A 13 34.03 -22.41 9.48
C ARG A 13 35.55 -22.29 9.28
N GLY A 14 36.03 -21.06 9.13
CA GLY A 14 37.41 -20.64 9.32
C GLY A 14 37.51 -19.10 9.38
N ALA A 15 38.34 -18.58 10.28
CA ALA A 15 38.37 -17.20 10.71
C ALA A 15 39.17 -16.22 9.80
N ASP A 16 38.96 -14.93 10.05
CA ASP A 16 39.88 -13.78 9.93
C ASP A 16 39.58 -12.67 8.88
N ARG A 17 39.56 -11.43 9.41
CA ARG A 17 39.78 -10.06 8.89
C ARG A 17 39.26 -9.55 7.51
N THR A 18 38.26 -8.65 7.61
CA THR A 18 38.04 -7.31 6.99
C THR A 18 38.20 -7.11 5.44
N PRO A 19 37.86 -5.93 4.88
CA PRO A 19 36.55 -5.69 4.27
C PRO A 19 36.68 -5.37 2.76
N HIS A 20 35.87 -6.01 1.92
CA HIS A 20 35.69 -5.53 0.55
C HIS A 20 34.21 -5.51 0.19
N THR A 21 33.79 -4.31 -0.18
CA THR A 21 32.55 -3.92 -0.81
C THR A 21 32.24 -4.80 -2.02
N ASP A 22 31.10 -5.51 -1.98
CA ASP A 22 30.39 -5.87 -3.20
C ASP A 22 28.89 -5.70 -2.96
N HIS A 23 28.40 -4.52 -3.34
CA HIS A 23 27.05 -4.02 -3.10
C HIS A 23 26.02 -4.55 -4.12
N SER A 24 26.38 -5.55 -4.93
CA SER A 24 25.63 -5.91 -6.15
C SER A 24 24.67 -7.11 -5.99
N ASN A 25 24.74 -7.88 -4.89
CA ASN A 25 24.00 -9.15 -4.79
C ASN A 25 22.83 -9.19 -3.79
N PHE A 26 22.57 -8.12 -3.04
CA PHE A 26 21.48 -8.13 -2.05
C PHE A 26 20.10 -7.66 -2.57
N VAL A 27 20.06 -6.99 -3.73
CA VAL A 27 18.80 -6.43 -4.26
C VAL A 27 17.92 -7.49 -4.93
N CYS A 28 18.47 -8.62 -5.37
CA CYS A 28 17.70 -9.62 -6.11
C CYS A 28 16.84 -10.56 -5.24
N LEU A 29 17.13 -10.69 -3.94
CA LEU A 29 16.48 -11.70 -3.08
C LEU A 29 15.25 -11.17 -2.31
N ILE A 30 15.08 -9.86 -2.17
CA ILE A 30 13.89 -9.27 -1.53
C ILE A 30 12.72 -9.12 -2.53
N GLY A 31 13.02 -9.01 -3.83
CA GLY A 31 12.01 -8.94 -4.89
C GLY A 31 11.32 -10.26 -5.25
N ALA A 32 11.84 -11.40 -4.80
CA ALA A 32 11.34 -12.73 -5.21
C ALA A 32 10.23 -13.27 -4.31
N ARG A 33 10.04 -12.74 -3.09
CA ARG A 33 9.05 -13.27 -2.12
C ARG A 33 7.65 -12.66 -2.21
N ARG A 34 7.39 -11.82 -3.23
CA ARG A 34 6.07 -11.23 -3.49
C ARG A 34 5.40 -11.78 -4.77
N ARG A 35 5.85 -12.93 -5.28
CA ARG A 35 5.30 -13.58 -6.50
C ARG A 35 4.76 -14.99 -6.31
N SER A 36 4.45 -15.41 -5.09
CA SER A 36 3.75 -16.67 -4.83
C SER A 36 2.26 -16.43 -4.55
N ALA A 37 1.56 -15.82 -5.49
CA ALA A 37 0.09 -15.85 -5.52
C ALA A 37 -0.59 -15.74 -6.92
N PRO A 38 0.00 -16.09 -8.08
CA PRO A 38 -0.77 -16.04 -9.33
C PRO A 38 -1.67 -17.27 -9.57
N ARG A 39 -1.41 -18.44 -8.94
CA ARG A 39 -2.20 -19.66 -9.26
C ARG A 39 -3.60 -19.71 -8.66
N LEU A 40 -3.85 -19.05 -7.52
CA LEU A 40 -5.16 -19.07 -6.87
C LEU A 40 -6.06 -17.92 -7.35
N SER A 41 -5.48 -16.78 -7.74
CA SER A 41 -6.25 -15.65 -8.26
C SER A 41 -6.84 -15.94 -9.64
N ASP A 42 -6.11 -16.65 -10.50
CA ASP A 42 -6.53 -16.88 -11.89
C ASP A 42 -7.74 -17.82 -11.99
N GLU A 43 -7.82 -18.86 -11.16
CA GLU A 43 -9.00 -19.75 -11.10
C GLU A 43 -10.22 -19.04 -10.51
N ILE A 44 -10.03 -18.21 -9.47
CA ILE A 44 -11.12 -17.45 -8.86
C ILE A 44 -11.64 -16.38 -9.84
N MET A 45 -10.76 -15.71 -10.58
CA MET A 45 -11.15 -14.75 -11.62
C MET A 45 -11.91 -15.40 -12.78
N LYS A 46 -11.50 -16.60 -13.20
CA LYS A 46 -12.21 -17.32 -14.27
C LYS A 46 -13.62 -17.70 -13.83
N ASN A 47 -13.79 -18.18 -12.61
CA ASN A 47 -15.11 -18.45 -12.05
C ASN A 47 -15.94 -17.17 -11.90
N ASP A 48 -15.31 -16.03 -11.61
CA ASP A 48 -15.99 -14.74 -11.51
C ASP A 48 -16.62 -14.31 -12.85
N THR A 49 -15.86 -14.45 -13.93
CA THR A 49 -16.36 -14.16 -15.29
C THR A 49 -17.43 -15.14 -15.75
N ILE A 50 -17.30 -16.44 -15.42
CA ILE A 50 -18.27 -17.47 -15.79
C ILE A 50 -19.62 -17.22 -15.11
N TYR A 51 -19.67 -16.90 -13.81
CA TYR A 51 -20.95 -16.63 -13.17
C TYR A 51 -21.60 -15.36 -13.73
N LYS A 52 -20.83 -14.31 -14.05
CA LYS A 52 -21.36 -13.07 -14.65
C LYS A 52 -22.02 -13.35 -15.99
N VAL A 53 -21.37 -14.15 -16.84
CA VAL A 53 -21.94 -14.59 -18.12
C VAL A 53 -23.19 -15.42 -17.92
N TRP A 54 -23.16 -16.40 -17.01
CA TRP A 54 -24.30 -17.28 -16.73
C TRP A 54 -25.50 -16.49 -16.19
N LEU A 55 -25.25 -15.50 -15.35
CA LEU A 55 -26.26 -14.60 -14.81
C LEU A 55 -26.83 -13.64 -15.86
N ALA A 56 -26.00 -13.13 -16.78
CA ALA A 56 -26.47 -12.35 -17.92
C ALA A 56 -27.39 -13.16 -18.84
N VAL A 57 -27.04 -14.42 -19.11
CA VAL A 57 -27.88 -15.36 -19.87
C VAL A 57 -29.22 -15.57 -19.16
N LEU A 58 -29.21 -15.74 -17.82
CA LEU A 58 -30.43 -15.93 -17.04
C LEU A 58 -31.34 -14.68 -17.06
N ILE A 59 -30.76 -13.48 -17.01
CA ILE A 59 -31.52 -12.22 -17.15
C ILE A 59 -32.15 -12.12 -18.54
N ILE A 60 -31.41 -12.43 -19.61
CA ILE A 60 -31.93 -12.41 -20.98
C ILE A 60 -33.06 -13.44 -21.15
N PHE A 61 -32.92 -14.61 -20.54
CA PHE A 61 -33.96 -15.64 -20.53
C PHE A 61 -35.23 -15.15 -19.81
N LEU A 62 -35.10 -14.52 -18.64
CA LEU A 62 -36.22 -13.91 -17.92
C LEU A 62 -36.92 -12.82 -18.74
N LEU A 63 -36.16 -11.95 -19.40
CA LEU A 63 -36.72 -10.91 -20.29
C LEU A 63 -37.43 -11.52 -21.50
N SER A 64 -36.92 -12.63 -22.03
CA SER A 64 -37.57 -13.34 -23.13
C SER A 64 -38.90 -13.95 -22.69
N LEU A 65 -38.97 -14.50 -21.47
CA LEU A 65 -40.22 -15.03 -20.90
C LEU A 65 -41.26 -13.94 -20.65
N THR A 66 -40.85 -12.75 -20.18
CA THR A 66 -41.80 -11.64 -19.97
C THR A 66 -42.34 -11.14 -21.31
N VAL A 67 -41.50 -10.98 -22.33
CA VAL A 67 -41.94 -10.59 -23.68
C VAL A 67 -42.88 -11.65 -24.27
N TRP A 68 -42.55 -12.93 -24.14
CA TRP A 68 -43.40 -14.01 -24.62
C TRP A 68 -44.77 -14.02 -23.93
N ALA A 69 -44.80 -13.88 -22.61
CA ALA A 69 -46.04 -13.82 -21.83
C ALA A 69 -46.93 -12.62 -22.21
N ILE A 70 -46.34 -11.49 -22.60
CA ILE A 70 -47.10 -10.30 -23.05
C ILE A 70 -47.78 -10.54 -24.41
N PHE A 71 -47.09 -11.20 -25.34
CA PHE A 71 -47.58 -11.39 -26.71
C PHE A 71 -48.51 -12.60 -26.88
N TYR A 72 -48.24 -13.72 -26.22
CA TYR A 72 -48.91 -15.00 -26.52
C TYR A 72 -50.05 -15.39 -25.56
N ILE A 73 -50.20 -14.72 -24.42
CA ILE A 73 -51.21 -15.10 -23.41
C ILE A 73 -52.42 -14.20 -23.51
N GLU A 74 -53.50 -14.58 -24.18
CA GLU A 74 -54.68 -13.71 -24.31
C GLU A 74 -55.49 -13.54 -23.01
N LYS A 75 -55.38 -14.51 -22.07
CA LYS A 75 -56.15 -14.49 -20.81
C LYS A 75 -55.46 -13.64 -19.72
N PRO A 76 -56.13 -12.63 -19.14
CA PRO A 76 -55.54 -11.71 -18.17
C PRO A 76 -55.19 -12.36 -16.83
N GLU A 77 -55.96 -13.36 -16.39
CA GLU A 77 -55.76 -14.06 -15.11
C GLU A 77 -54.39 -14.76 -15.04
N HIS A 78 -53.98 -15.43 -16.12
CA HIS A 78 -52.70 -16.12 -16.19
C HIS A 78 -51.51 -15.16 -16.30
N ARG A 79 -51.69 -13.98 -16.91
CA ARG A 79 -50.64 -12.95 -17.00
C ARG A 79 -50.20 -12.49 -15.60
N ILE A 80 -51.16 -12.20 -14.72
CA ILE A 80 -50.88 -11.67 -13.37
C ILE A 80 -50.07 -12.68 -12.55
N THR A 81 -50.44 -13.97 -12.57
CA THR A 81 -49.71 -15.02 -11.85
C THR A 81 -48.27 -15.17 -12.36
N ILE A 82 -48.06 -15.12 -13.68
CA ILE A 82 -46.73 -15.27 -14.28
C ILE A 82 -45.83 -14.08 -13.91
N PHE A 83 -46.35 -12.85 -13.95
CA PHE A 83 -45.59 -11.67 -13.51
C PHE A 83 -45.22 -11.73 -12.02
N GLY A 84 -46.11 -12.26 -11.17
CA GLY A 84 -45.80 -12.49 -9.75
C GLY A 84 -44.64 -13.45 -9.53
N ILE A 85 -44.64 -14.58 -10.24
CA ILE A 85 -43.56 -15.58 -10.17
C ILE A 85 -42.24 -15.01 -10.69
N VAL A 86 -42.25 -14.33 -11.84
CA VAL A 86 -41.06 -13.68 -12.41
C VAL A 86 -40.52 -12.61 -11.47
N GLY A 87 -41.38 -11.79 -10.88
CA GLY A 87 -41.00 -10.76 -9.91
C GLY A 87 -40.31 -11.34 -8.67
N ALA A 88 -40.81 -12.46 -8.15
CA ALA A 88 -40.19 -13.17 -7.02
C ALA A 88 -38.78 -13.69 -7.38
N ILE A 89 -38.61 -14.27 -8.57
CA ILE A 89 -37.31 -14.77 -9.06
C ILE A 89 -36.32 -13.62 -9.22
N VAL A 90 -36.73 -12.51 -9.84
CA VAL A 90 -35.87 -11.31 -10.00
C VAL A 90 -35.43 -10.77 -8.65
N THR A 91 -36.33 -10.70 -7.67
CA THR A 91 -36.02 -10.24 -6.32
C THR A 91 -34.99 -11.14 -5.64
N ALA A 92 -35.18 -12.47 -5.73
CA ALA A 92 -34.26 -13.44 -5.16
C ALA A 92 -32.85 -13.33 -5.79
N LEU A 93 -32.76 -13.19 -7.12
CA LEU A 93 -31.49 -13.02 -7.83
C LEU A 93 -30.78 -11.71 -7.48
N THR A 94 -31.55 -10.62 -7.36
CA THR A 94 -31.03 -9.29 -6.99
C THR A 94 -30.38 -9.32 -5.60
N SER A 95 -30.95 -10.08 -4.66
CA SER A 95 -30.38 -10.28 -3.33
C SER A 95 -29.01 -10.95 -3.38
N VAL A 96 -28.89 -12.07 -4.10
CA VAL A 96 -27.63 -12.83 -4.23
C VAL A 96 -26.54 -11.98 -4.90
N LEU A 97 -26.90 -11.24 -5.96
CA LEU A 97 -26.01 -10.30 -6.63
C LEU A 97 -25.48 -9.21 -5.68
N SER A 98 -26.39 -8.61 -4.92
CA SER A 98 -26.04 -7.53 -3.99
C SER A 98 -25.06 -7.99 -2.93
N VAL A 99 -25.25 -9.19 -2.38
CA VAL A 99 -24.35 -9.77 -1.37
C VAL A 99 -22.97 -10.07 -1.98
N ASN A 100 -22.93 -10.65 -3.18
CA ASN A 100 -21.66 -11.03 -3.83
C ASN A 100 -20.79 -9.81 -4.20
N LEU A 101 -21.41 -8.79 -4.80
CA LEU A 101 -20.73 -7.53 -5.14
C LEU A 101 -20.18 -6.81 -3.90
N ASN A 102 -20.91 -6.85 -2.79
CA ASN A 102 -20.47 -6.20 -1.56
C ASN A 102 -19.28 -6.95 -0.93
N HIS A 103 -19.32 -8.29 -0.91
CA HIS A 103 -18.29 -9.08 -0.25
C HIS A 103 -16.88 -8.92 -0.87
N ASN A 104 -16.79 -8.85 -2.19
CA ASN A 104 -15.49 -8.68 -2.87
C ASN A 104 -14.89 -7.30 -2.61
N LYS A 105 -15.72 -6.24 -2.71
CA LYS A 105 -15.29 -4.88 -2.39
C LYS A 105 -14.92 -4.70 -0.92
N VAL A 106 -15.57 -5.43 -0.02
CA VAL A 106 -15.24 -5.41 1.42
C VAL A 106 -13.88 -6.05 1.65
N LYS A 107 -13.60 -7.23 1.05
CA LYS A 107 -12.30 -7.90 1.18
C LYS A 107 -11.13 -7.06 0.66
N GLU A 108 -11.29 -6.44 -0.51
CA GLU A 108 -10.25 -5.56 -1.07
C GLU A 108 -9.95 -4.41 -0.12
N ARG A 109 -10.99 -3.75 0.40
CA ARG A 109 -10.82 -2.68 1.39
C ARG A 109 -10.15 -3.16 2.68
N GLU A 110 -10.52 -4.35 3.17
CA GLU A 110 -9.89 -4.91 4.37
C GLU A 110 -8.39 -5.14 4.16
N ILE A 111 -7.99 -5.67 3.00
CA ILE A 111 -6.57 -5.87 2.65
C ILE A 111 -5.85 -4.53 2.55
N ASP A 112 -6.44 -3.55 1.84
CA ASP A 112 -5.85 -2.22 1.71
C ASP A 112 -5.67 -1.54 3.07
N LEU A 113 -6.66 -1.65 3.96
CA LEU A 113 -6.58 -1.14 5.33
C LEU A 113 -5.48 -1.81 6.14
N LEU A 114 -5.29 -3.13 6.00
CA LEU A 114 -4.20 -3.84 6.66
C LEU A 114 -2.83 -3.37 6.15
N ILE A 115 -2.68 -3.20 4.84
CA ILE A 115 -1.44 -2.69 4.24
C ILE A 115 -1.16 -1.27 4.71
N ILE A 116 -2.16 -0.38 4.68
CA ILE A 116 -2.04 1.00 5.16
C ILE A 116 -1.65 1.03 6.64
N LYS A 117 -2.24 0.15 7.46
CA LYS A 117 -1.91 0.03 8.88
C LYS A 117 -0.45 -0.38 9.10
N GLU A 118 0.07 -1.32 8.32
CA GLU A 118 1.49 -1.70 8.41
C GLU A 118 2.41 -0.57 7.93
N LYS A 119 2.07 0.13 6.84
CA LYS A 119 2.81 1.33 6.40
C LYS A 119 2.82 2.43 7.48
N GLN A 120 1.68 2.66 8.14
CA GLN A 120 1.57 3.65 9.20
C GLN A 120 2.53 3.34 10.36
N LYS A 121 2.63 2.08 10.78
CA LYS A 121 3.60 1.66 11.81
C LYS A 121 5.05 1.93 11.39
N VAL A 122 5.39 1.68 10.13
CA VAL A 122 6.73 2.01 9.61
C VAL A 122 7.00 3.51 9.71
N PHE A 123 6.04 4.33 9.28
CA PHE A 123 6.22 5.79 9.28
C PHE A 123 6.21 6.40 10.68
N GLU A 124 5.55 5.76 11.64
CA GLU A 124 5.58 6.13 13.06
C GLU A 124 7.03 6.14 13.60
N HIS A 125 7.84 5.13 13.26
CA HIS A 125 9.26 5.09 13.64
C HIS A 125 10.03 6.31 13.12
N PHE A 126 9.80 6.72 11.87
CA PHE A 126 10.41 7.93 11.31
C PHE A 126 9.97 9.19 12.06
N TYR A 127 8.67 9.37 12.29
CA TYR A 127 8.18 10.55 13.01
C TYR A 127 8.73 10.61 14.43
N ASN A 128 8.76 9.48 15.14
CA ASN A 128 9.34 9.40 16.48
C ASN A 128 10.81 9.81 16.48
N ALA A 129 11.62 9.27 15.57
CA ALA A 129 13.02 9.66 15.40
C ALA A 129 13.15 11.16 15.09
N TYR A 130 12.35 11.67 14.15
CA TYR A 130 12.38 13.06 13.70
C TYR A 130 12.03 14.05 14.84
N PHE A 131 10.98 13.77 15.59
CA PHE A 131 10.58 14.58 16.75
C PHE A 131 11.59 14.47 17.90
N ASP A 132 12.18 13.30 18.14
CA ASP A 132 13.21 13.14 19.16
C ASP A 132 14.48 13.93 18.80
N ILE A 133 14.88 13.97 17.52
CA ILE A 133 15.96 14.85 17.03
C ILE A 133 15.64 16.32 17.34
N ILE A 134 14.45 16.80 16.94
CA ILE A 134 14.04 18.20 17.18
C ILE A 134 13.95 18.53 18.67
N LYS A 135 13.55 17.57 19.51
CA LYS A 135 13.50 17.76 20.96
C LYS A 135 14.89 17.78 21.58
N SER A 136 15.82 16.99 21.06
CA SER A 136 17.20 16.91 21.54
C SER A 136 17.97 18.20 21.31
N THR A 137 17.78 18.85 20.15
CA THR A 137 18.40 20.14 19.82
C THR A 137 17.95 21.26 20.76
N LYS A 138 16.71 21.20 21.28
CA LYS A 138 16.19 22.16 22.27
C LYS A 138 16.64 21.91 23.72
N LYS A 139 16.95 20.67 24.10
CA LYS A 139 17.19 20.27 25.52
C LYS A 139 18.63 19.91 25.87
N GLY A 140 19.56 19.96 24.92
CA GLY A 140 21.00 19.75 25.17
C GLY A 140 21.40 18.35 25.65
N ASN A 141 20.50 17.36 25.60
CA ASN A 141 20.72 16.02 26.16
C ASN A 141 20.98 14.98 25.05
N GLN A 142 22.08 15.17 24.31
CA GLN A 142 22.31 14.55 23.00
C GLN A 142 22.56 13.03 23.06
N GLN A 143 23.25 12.54 24.10
CA GLN A 143 23.88 11.21 24.04
C GLN A 143 22.91 10.03 24.27
N LYS A 144 21.92 10.17 25.15
CA LYS A 144 20.89 9.12 25.37
C LYS A 144 19.81 9.13 24.28
N ILE A 145 19.61 10.26 23.61
CA ILE A 145 18.62 10.41 22.55
C ILE A 145 19.17 9.84 21.23
N GLN A 146 20.47 9.94 21.00
CA GLN A 146 21.12 9.47 19.77
C GLN A 146 20.91 7.96 19.52
N SER A 147 21.14 7.11 20.52
CA SER A 147 20.96 5.66 20.35
C SER A 147 19.50 5.24 20.14
N LYS A 148 18.54 5.99 20.72
CA LYS A 148 17.11 5.75 20.48
C LYS A 148 16.74 6.14 19.04
N VAL A 149 17.18 7.32 18.59
CA VAL A 149 16.95 7.81 17.22
C VAL A 149 17.53 6.86 16.18
N GLU A 150 18.74 6.35 16.40
CA GLU A 150 19.38 5.39 15.50
C GLU A 150 18.56 4.09 15.38
N ASN A 151 18.07 3.55 16.50
CA ASN A 151 17.22 2.35 16.48
C ASN A 151 15.91 2.59 15.73
N GLU A 152 15.22 3.70 16.01
CA GLU A 152 13.97 4.07 15.32
C GLU A 152 14.21 4.26 13.81
N LEU A 153 15.33 4.88 13.42
CA LEU A 153 15.65 5.07 12.01
C LEU A 153 16.00 3.75 11.31
N MET A 154 16.68 2.82 12.00
CA MET A 154 16.93 1.48 11.47
C MET A 154 15.65 0.68 11.26
N GLU A 155 14.72 0.77 12.20
CA GLU A 155 13.39 0.17 12.09
C GLU A 155 12.59 0.78 10.94
N PHE A 156 12.66 2.09 10.78
CA PHE A 156 12.09 2.78 9.62
C PHE A 156 12.71 2.30 8.30
N LYS A 157 14.05 2.25 8.19
CA LYS A 157 14.76 1.76 6.99
C LYS A 157 14.34 0.32 6.64
N ARG A 158 14.28 -0.56 7.64
CA ARG A 158 13.81 -1.95 7.47
C ARG A 158 12.37 -2.00 6.96
N GLY A 159 11.50 -1.18 7.53
CA GLY A 159 10.11 -1.06 7.11
C GLY A 159 9.98 -0.52 5.68
N LEU A 160 10.79 0.47 5.31
CA LEU A 160 10.81 1.07 3.98
C LEU A 160 11.23 0.04 2.91
N MET A 161 12.22 -0.82 3.21
CA MET A 161 12.62 -1.91 2.32
C MET A 161 11.50 -2.94 2.05
N ASN A 162 10.59 -3.14 3.01
CA ASN A 162 9.52 -4.13 2.87
C ASN A 162 8.21 -3.52 2.30
N TRP A 163 7.90 -2.29 2.68
CA TRP A 163 6.59 -1.67 2.45
C TRP A 163 6.62 -0.38 1.63
N GLY A 164 7.80 0.21 1.42
CA GLY A 164 7.96 1.45 0.66
C GLY A 164 7.79 1.24 -0.85
N SER A 165 7.15 2.19 -1.50
CA SER A 165 7.20 2.33 -2.95
C SER A 165 8.59 2.78 -3.43
N GLU A 166 8.87 2.59 -4.71
CA GLU A 166 10.10 3.09 -5.33
C GLU A 166 10.26 4.60 -5.16
N GLU A 167 9.16 5.37 -5.28
CA GLU A 167 9.16 6.82 -5.13
C GLU A 167 9.60 7.25 -3.73
N ILE A 168 9.06 6.62 -2.67
CA ILE A 168 9.43 6.99 -1.30
C ILE A 168 10.84 6.54 -0.92
N ILE A 169 11.31 5.41 -1.46
CA ILE A 169 12.69 4.96 -1.28
C ILE A 169 13.66 5.98 -1.90
N GLN A 170 13.40 6.40 -3.13
CA GLN A 170 14.21 7.43 -3.81
C GLN A 170 14.17 8.77 -3.05
N SER A 171 12.99 9.17 -2.57
CA SER A 171 12.85 10.39 -1.77
C SER A 171 13.66 10.31 -0.47
N TYR A 172 13.66 9.15 0.19
CA TYR A 172 14.46 8.92 1.40
C TYR A 172 15.97 8.98 1.13
N LEU A 173 16.46 8.34 0.07
CA LEU A 173 17.88 8.38 -0.30
C LEU A 173 18.34 9.81 -0.57
N ASN A 174 17.53 10.60 -1.28
CA ASN A 174 17.79 12.02 -1.50
C ASN A 174 17.79 12.81 -0.18
N PHE A 175 16.88 12.51 0.74
CA PHE A 175 16.82 13.16 2.04
C PHE A 175 18.09 12.85 2.88
N GLU A 176 18.52 11.59 2.93
CA GLU A 176 19.71 11.15 3.68
C GLU A 176 21.00 11.76 3.10
N GLU A 177 21.15 11.79 1.77
CA GLU A 177 22.32 12.38 1.11
C GLU A 177 22.45 13.88 1.40
N ASN A 178 21.33 14.60 1.48
CA ASN A 178 21.36 16.03 1.73
C ASN A 178 21.72 16.35 3.19
N ILE A 179 21.20 15.61 4.18
CA ILE A 179 21.53 15.84 5.59
C ILE A 179 23.03 15.60 5.90
N GLY A 180 23.72 14.77 5.12
CA GLY A 180 25.14 14.49 5.29
C GLY A 180 26.09 15.59 4.78
N LYS A 181 25.59 16.66 4.15
CA LYS A 181 26.44 17.69 3.53
C LYS A 181 26.86 18.74 4.56
N PRO A 182 28.18 18.96 4.78
CA PRO A 182 28.71 19.82 5.85
C PRO A 182 28.44 21.33 5.65
N ASP A 183 27.98 21.75 4.47
CA ASP A 183 27.79 23.15 4.09
C ASP A 183 26.31 23.54 3.89
N GLN A 184 25.39 22.69 4.35
CA GLN A 184 23.97 22.87 4.08
C GLN A 184 23.32 23.85 5.08
N SER A 185 22.61 24.86 4.56
CA SER A 185 21.89 25.80 5.39
C SER A 185 20.76 25.11 6.18
N THR A 186 20.49 25.57 7.41
CA THR A 186 19.37 25.09 8.24
C THR A 186 18.03 25.14 7.49
N PHE A 187 17.86 26.14 6.62
CA PHE A 187 16.69 26.29 5.76
C PHE A 187 16.57 25.16 4.73
N GLU A 188 17.65 24.79 4.06
CA GLU A 188 17.66 23.66 3.12
C GLU A 188 17.37 22.33 3.81
N MET A 189 17.92 22.10 5.00
CA MET A 189 17.62 20.91 5.80
C MET A 189 16.13 20.82 6.15
N LEU A 190 15.53 21.94 6.56
CA LEU A 190 14.08 22.02 6.82
C LEU A 190 13.27 21.83 5.52
N SER A 191 13.67 22.47 4.42
CA SER A 191 12.99 22.31 3.12
C SER A 191 13.00 20.86 2.65
N ASN A 192 14.13 20.17 2.77
CA ASN A 192 14.29 18.76 2.43
C ASN A 192 13.46 17.86 3.35
N GLY A 193 13.43 18.14 4.66
CA GLY A 193 12.55 17.45 5.61
C GLY A 193 11.07 17.63 5.29
N ASN A 194 10.65 18.86 4.94
CA ASN A 194 9.28 19.14 4.52
C ASN A 194 8.90 18.38 3.25
N LYS A 195 9.80 18.34 2.25
CA LYS A 195 9.61 17.57 1.02
C LYS A 195 9.44 16.08 1.32
N PHE A 196 10.33 15.51 2.12
CA PHE A 196 10.26 14.09 2.47
C PHE A 196 8.98 13.73 3.24
N ILE A 197 8.54 14.57 4.18
CA ILE A 197 7.29 14.36 4.92
C ILE A 197 6.06 14.43 4.00
N LYS A 198 6.07 15.28 2.97
CA LYS A 198 5.01 15.28 1.95
C LYS A 198 4.99 13.99 1.15
N ASP A 199 6.15 13.49 0.76
CA ASP A 199 6.25 12.24 0.02
C ASP A 199 5.74 11.05 0.87
N LEU A 200 6.04 11.03 2.17
CA LEU A 200 5.46 10.06 3.11
C LEU A 200 3.92 10.14 3.17
N ARG A 201 3.35 11.36 3.17
CA ARG A 201 1.89 11.55 3.18
C ARG A 201 1.27 11.14 1.84
N LYS A 202 1.94 11.41 0.72
CA LYS A 202 1.53 10.93 -0.61
C LYS A 202 1.49 9.40 -0.66
N GLU A 203 2.46 8.73 -0.05
CA GLU A 203 2.53 7.27 0.06
C GLU A 203 1.37 6.67 0.87
N MET A 204 0.78 7.46 1.78
CA MET A 204 -0.45 7.12 2.53
C MET A 204 -1.75 7.53 1.81
N GLY A 205 -1.67 8.09 0.60
CA GLY A 205 -2.84 8.50 -0.19
C GLY A 205 -3.33 9.93 0.08
N PHE A 206 -2.56 10.78 0.76
CA PHE A 206 -2.90 12.19 0.93
C PHE A 206 -2.41 13.03 -0.26
N HIS A 207 -3.22 14.01 -0.66
CA HIS A 207 -2.87 14.99 -1.69
C HIS A 207 -2.56 16.33 -1.03
N ASP A 208 -1.27 16.68 -0.95
CA ASP A 208 -0.82 17.95 -0.39
C ASP A 208 -0.63 19.00 -1.48
N SER A 209 -1.00 20.24 -1.17
CA SER A 209 -0.66 21.39 -2.02
C SER A 209 0.86 21.64 -2.03
N LYS A 210 1.37 22.14 -3.16
CA LYS A 210 2.77 22.57 -3.29
C LYS A 210 3.14 23.65 -2.27
N SER A 211 2.21 24.54 -1.92
CA SER A 211 2.43 25.67 -0.99
C SER A 211 2.41 25.29 0.49
N LEU A 212 1.93 24.10 0.86
CA LEU A 212 1.85 23.70 2.26
C LEU A 212 3.25 23.43 2.82
N ASN A 213 3.64 24.04 3.94
CA ASN A 213 4.84 23.62 4.67
C ASN A 213 4.40 22.91 5.96
N ILE A 214 4.57 21.58 5.98
CA ILE A 214 4.14 20.72 7.08
C ILE A 214 4.97 21.00 8.33
N LEU A 215 6.23 21.40 8.16
CA LEU A 215 7.10 21.74 9.29
C LEU A 215 6.61 22.93 10.09
N ASN A 216 5.77 23.80 9.50
CA ASN A 216 5.14 24.89 10.25
C ASN A 216 4.39 24.39 11.48
N ILE A 217 3.86 23.16 11.47
CA ILE A 217 3.18 22.57 12.64
C ILE A 217 4.12 22.47 13.85
N ILE A 218 5.40 22.20 13.62
CA ILE A 218 6.42 21.96 14.67
C ILE A 218 7.10 23.27 15.09
N LEU A 219 7.10 24.27 14.20
CA LEU A 219 7.73 25.56 14.43
C LEU A 219 6.86 26.48 15.30
N THR A 220 7.52 27.27 16.16
CA THR A 220 6.91 28.33 16.96
C THR A 220 6.43 29.47 16.05
N ALA A 221 5.49 30.30 16.53
CA ALA A 221 4.93 31.41 15.75
C ALA A 221 6.01 32.38 15.24
N GLU A 222 7.02 32.68 16.06
CA GLU A 222 8.17 33.52 15.70
C GLU A 222 9.01 32.89 14.58
N ALA A 223 9.38 31.60 14.72
CA ALA A 223 10.16 30.88 13.71
C ALA A 223 9.41 30.73 12.36
N ARG A 224 8.07 30.76 12.37
CA ARG A 224 7.26 30.76 11.14
C ARG A 224 7.38 32.08 10.37
N GLU A 225 7.48 33.20 11.05
CA GLU A 225 7.64 34.51 10.41
C GLU A 225 9.05 34.69 9.86
N GLU A 226 10.08 34.19 10.56
CA GLU A 226 11.45 34.17 10.05
C GLU A 226 11.63 33.32 8.78
N LEU A 227 10.88 32.23 8.65
CA LEU A 227 10.86 31.40 7.43
C LEU A 227 10.07 32.00 6.27
N LYS A 228 9.16 32.94 6.51
CA LYS A 228 8.45 33.65 5.43
C LYS A 228 9.29 34.78 4.84
N ASN A 229 10.22 35.31 5.63
CA ASN A 229 11.00 36.50 5.30
C ASN A 229 12.39 36.17 4.71
N ASN A 230 12.76 34.89 4.59
CA ASN A 230 13.92 34.38 3.85
C ASN A 230 13.45 33.64 2.59
#